data_AF-A0A261TAB5-F1
#
_entry.id   AF-A0A261TAB5-F1
#
_cell.length_a   1.000
_cell.length_b   1.000
_cell.length_c   1.000
_cell.angle_alpha   90.00
_cell.angle_beta   90.00
_cell.angle_gamma   90.00
#
_symmetry.space_group_name_H-M   'P 1'
#
loop_
_entity.id
_entity.type
_entity.pdbx_description
1 polymer ?
#
loop_
_entity_poly.entity_id
_entity_poly.type
_entity_poly.pdbx_seq_one_letter_code
_entity_poly.pdbx_strand_id
1 'polypeptide(L)' 'MLEHVKSFWKDEEGATAIEYGLIAGLVAVAIIAALIALREDIVALFGRIGTALDGAGT' A
#
# COMPACT_ATOMS: atom_id res chain seq x y z
N MET A 1 -14.27 -0.69 -42.37
CA MET A 1 -12.95 -0.20 -41.87
C MET A 1 -13.10 1.06 -41.02
N LEU A 2 -13.79 2.10 -41.49
CA LEU A 2 -14.00 3.35 -40.72
C LEU A 2 -14.75 3.15 -39.40
N GLU A 3 -15.66 2.17 -39.32
CA GLU A 3 -16.40 1.85 -38.09
C GLU A 3 -15.51 1.27 -36.99
N HIS A 4 -14.55 0.40 -37.33
CA HIS A 4 -13.60 -0.16 -36.36
C HIS A 4 -12.68 0.91 -35.75
N VAL A 5 -12.27 1.91 -36.55
CA VAL A 5 -11.45 3.03 -36.06
C VAL A 5 -12.24 3.91 -35.10
N LYS A 6 -13.55 4.14 -35.36
CA LYS A 6 -14.43 4.87 -34.42
C LYS A 6 -14.68 4.10 -33.13
N SER A 7 -14.81 2.78 -33.16
CA SER A 7 -14.95 1.94 -31.98
C SER A 7 -13.72 2.06 -31.08
N PHE A 8 -12.53 1.94 -31.67
CA PHE A 8 -11.25 2.01 -30.96
C PHE A 8 -10.98 3.39 -30.33
N TRP A 9 -11.45 4.47 -30.97
CA TRP A 9 -11.39 5.83 -30.42
C TRP A 9 -12.41 6.10 -29.31
N LYS A 10 -13.39 5.22 -29.15
CA LYS A 10 -14.48 5.32 -28.16
C LYS A 10 -14.29 4.32 -27.00
N ASP A 11 -13.25 3.50 -27.04
CA ASP A 11 -12.86 2.62 -25.94
C ASP A 11 -12.22 3.44 -24.82
N GLU A 12 -12.96 3.61 -23.72
CA GLU A 12 -12.54 4.30 -22.50
C GLU A 12 -11.82 3.36 -21.51
N GLU A 13 -11.45 2.13 -21.91
CA GLU A 13 -10.77 1.16 -21.02
C GLU A 13 -9.53 1.76 -20.32
N GLY A 14 -8.80 2.65 -21.00
CA GLY A 14 -7.67 3.38 -20.41
C GLY A 14 -8.08 4.47 -19.41
N ALA A 15 -9.24 5.13 -19.60
CA ALA A 15 -9.76 6.11 -18.67
C ALA A 15 -10.22 5.43 -17.36
N THR A 16 -10.88 4.28 -17.47
CA THR A 16 -11.28 3.44 -16.32
C THR A 16 -10.08 2.92 -15.53
N ALA A 17 -8.97 2.58 -16.20
CA ALA A 17 -7.73 2.17 -15.54
C ALA A 17 -7.10 3.28 -14.67
N ILE A 18 -7.25 4.55 -15.07
CA ILE A 18 -6.74 5.70 -14.29
C ILE A 18 -7.59 5.93 -13.03
N GLU A 19 -8.90 5.73 -13.10
CA GLU A 19 -9.79 5.86 -11.94
C GLU A 19 -9.50 4.82 -10.86
N TYR A 20 -9.44 3.53 -11.25
CA TYR A 20 -9.08 2.47 -10.32
C TYR A 20 -7.60 2.56 -9.89
N GLY A 21 -6.72 3.03 -10.77
CA GLY A 21 -5.32 3.30 -10.46
C GLY A 21 -5.14 4.37 -9.38
N LEU A 22 -5.94 5.44 -9.41
CA LEU A 22 -5.93 6.47 -8.37
C LEU A 22 -6.44 5.94 -7.02
N ILE A 23 -7.53 5.17 -7.02
CA ILE A 23 -8.07 4.55 -5.80
C ILE A 23 -7.05 3.56 -5.21
N ALA A 24 -6.47 2.71 -6.04
CA ALA A 24 -5.42 1.76 -5.62
C ALA A 24 -4.20 2.51 -5.06
N GLY A 25 -3.80 3.63 -5.67
CA GLY A 25 -2.73 4.48 -5.17
C GLY A 25 -3.03 5.07 -3.79
N LEU A 26 -4.23 5.59 -3.57
CA LEU A 26 -4.65 6.13 -2.27
C LEU A 26 -4.69 5.05 -1.18
N VAL A 27 -5.21 3.87 -1.51
CA VAL A 27 -5.23 2.71 -0.60
C VAL A 27 -3.80 2.27 -0.26
N ALA A 28 -2.90 2.22 -1.25
CA ALA A 28 -1.50 1.88 -1.02
C ALA A 28 -0.82 2.85 -0.06
N VAL A 29 -1.03 4.17 -0.24
CA VAL A 29 -0.48 5.19 0.67
C VAL A 29 -1.03 5.03 2.09
N ALA A 30 -2.32 4.77 2.25
CA ALA A 30 -2.93 4.54 3.57
C ALA A 30 -2.36 3.30 4.26
N ILE A 31 -2.17 2.20 3.51
CA ILE A 31 -1.55 0.97 4.03
C ILE A 31 -0.10 1.24 4.46
N ILE A 32 0.68 1.95 3.65
CA ILE A 32 2.06 2.31 4.01
C ILE A 32 2.09 3.09 5.32
N ALA A 33 1.23 4.09 5.48
CA ALA A 33 1.14 4.87 6.72
C ALA A 33 0.78 4.00 7.94
N ALA A 34 -0.15 3.06 7.79
CA ALA A 34 -0.51 2.12 8.85
C ALA A 34 0.65 1.17 9.22
N LEU A 35 1.36 0.66 8.21
CA LEU A 35 2.54 -0.20 8.42
C LEU A 35 3.68 0.55 9.10
N ILE A 36 3.84 1.84 8.84
CA ILE A 36 4.79 2.73 9.50
C ILE A 36 4.51 2.85 11.01
N ALA A 37 3.25 2.95 11.43
CA ALA A 37 2.92 2.94 12.86
C ALA A 37 3.17 1.54 13.47
N LEU A 38 2.70 0.49 12.79
CA LEU A 38 2.83 -0.89 13.27
C LEU A 38 4.30 -1.33 13.48
N ARG A 39 5.22 -0.91 12.59
CA ARG A 39 6.65 -1.23 12.77
C ARG A 39 7.22 -0.68 14.08
N GLU A 40 6.77 0.50 14.53
CA GLU A 40 7.29 1.16 15.72
C GLU A 40 6.88 0.38 16.97
N ASP A 41 5.62 -0.06 17.01
CA ASP A 41 5.09 -0.90 18.09
C ASP A 41 5.79 -2.27 18.15
N ILE A 42 6.02 -2.91 17.00
CA ILE A 42 6.72 -4.20 16.93
C ILE A 42 8.16 -4.05 17.43
N VAL A 43 8.89 -3.04 16.96
CA VAL A 43 10.28 -2.78 17.39
C VAL A 43 10.32 -2.47 18.88
N ALA A 44 9.39 -1.67 19.40
CA ALA A 44 9.31 -1.37 20.82
C ALA A 44 9.02 -2.61 21.66
N LEU A 45 8.12 -3.50 21.21
CA LEU A 45 7.81 -4.75 21.89
C LEU A 45 9.03 -5.66 21.97
N PHE A 46 9.70 -5.92 20.85
CA PHE A 46 10.89 -6.76 20.85
C PHE A 46 12.07 -6.13 21.60
N GLY A 47 12.20 -4.80 21.57
CA GLY A 47 13.16 -4.07 22.39
C GLY A 47 12.93 -4.28 23.88
N ARG A 48 11.68 -4.20 24.34
CA ARG A 48 11.32 -4.49 25.75
C ARG A 48 11.65 -5.92 26.15
N ILE A 49 11.36 -6.88 25.27
CA ILE A 49 11.70 -8.29 25.49
C ILE A 49 13.22 -8.45 25.62
N GLY A 50 13.99 -7.86 24.70
CA GLY A 50 15.46 -7.89 24.74
C GLY A 50 16.01 -7.33 26.06
N THR A 51 15.57 -6.12 26.46
CA THR A 51 15.98 -5.50 27.71
C THR A 51 15.64 -6.36 28.94
N ALA A 52 14.46 -6.99 28.95
CA ALA A 52 14.06 -7.86 30.05
C ALA A 52 14.92 -9.13 30.14
N LEU A 53 15.30 -9.71 28.99
CA LEU A 53 16.18 -10.88 28.95
C LEU A 53 17.61 -10.52 29.38
N ASP A 54 18.15 -9.40 28.91
CA ASP A 54 19.49 -8.93 29.29
C ASP A 54 19.57 -8.67 30.81
N GLY A 55 18.55 -8.00 31.37
CA GLY A 55 18.47 -7.75 32.81
C GLY A 55 18.23 -8.99 33.67
N ALA A 56 17.68 -10.08 33.11
CA ALA A 56 17.53 -11.36 33.80
C ALA A 56 18.80 -12.22 33.77
N GLY A 57 19.72 -11.94 32.84
CA GLY A 57 20.98 -12.66 32.68
C GLY A 57 22.12 -12.15 33.58
N THR A 58 21.92 -11.02 34.26
CA THR A 58 22.81 -10.44 35.28
C THR A 58 22.24 -10.62 36.68
#